data_AF-A0A9D7Y608-F1
#
_entry.id   AF-A0A9D7Y608-F1
#
_cell.length_a   1.000
_cell.length_b   1.000
_cell.length_c   1.000
_cell.angle_alpha   90.00
_cell.angle_beta   90.00
_cell.angle_gamma   90.00
#
_symmetry.space_group_name_H-M   'P 1'
#
loop_
_entity.id
_entity.type
_entity.pdbx_description
1 polymer ?
#
loop_
_entity_poly.entity_id
_entity_poly.type
_entity_poly.pdbx_seq_one_letter_code
_entity_poly.pdbx_strand_id
1 'polypeptide(L)'
;MPNGGSDCCGTCWFNSKNNGEQGYQGSEKEGVAICTIRNLEIPDPFWTYCANHPHHNQNKIDLPLGPVYINDGYPYSRKVWVNPPDNEEIRIKLLELLDKISNQPEFKYPSETDLEEEIIKQLTALKEKRAIDGLKRIINLDIEDYRNQKNFIIRNKSIIVGQAIESLLEITNGEFIDEVEKFINYGIEDNTTVNYDQENDNFAAIRYHLVRGLKHCENPKAKELLMTALKDPHNEVKAFANEILNNKNEC
;
A
#
# COMPACT_ATOMS: atom_id res chain seq x y z
N MET A 1 -24.46 -18.70 5.27
CA MET A 1 -23.33 -18.95 4.35
C MET A 1 -22.06 -18.53 5.04
N PRO A 2 -20.90 -19.19 4.87
CA PRO A 2 -19.66 -18.65 5.39
C PRO A 2 -19.46 -17.26 4.78
N ASN A 3 -19.20 -16.28 5.63
CA ASN A 3 -18.91 -14.92 5.23
C ASN A 3 -17.57 -14.89 4.50
N GLY A 4 -17.38 -13.96 3.56
CA GLY A 4 -16.11 -13.78 2.87
C GLY A 4 -15.01 -13.14 3.73
N GLY A 5 -15.06 -13.29 5.06
CA GLY A 5 -14.21 -12.59 6.02
C GLY A 5 -14.95 -11.51 6.83
N SER A 6 -14.30 -11.00 7.87
CA SER A 6 -14.83 -9.96 8.76
C SER A 6 -14.67 -8.53 8.21
N ASP A 7 -13.92 -8.33 7.13
CA ASP A 7 -13.63 -7.03 6.52
C ASP A 7 -14.49 -6.70 5.29
N CYS A 8 -15.67 -7.32 5.17
CA CYS A 8 -16.58 -7.15 4.05
C CYS A 8 -17.53 -5.95 4.22
N CYS A 9 -18.08 -5.44 3.11
CA CYS A 9 -19.04 -4.33 3.10
C CYS A 9 -20.33 -4.65 3.87
N GLY A 10 -20.65 -5.93 4.09
CA GLY A 10 -21.78 -6.38 4.91
C GLY A 10 -21.67 -5.96 6.37
N THR A 11 -20.44 -5.81 6.88
CA THR A 11 -20.16 -5.39 8.26
C THR A 11 -19.66 -3.96 8.38
N CYS A 12 -19.61 -3.22 7.27
CA CYS A 12 -19.10 -1.85 7.22
C CYS A 12 -20.15 -0.83 7.70
N TRP A 13 -19.73 0.18 8.48
CA TRP A 13 -20.62 1.27 8.90
C TRP A 13 -21.09 2.17 7.75
N PHE A 14 -20.43 2.13 6.59
CA PHE A 14 -20.83 2.92 5.41
C PHE A 14 -21.90 2.22 4.58
N ASN A 15 -22.24 0.97 4.91
CA ASN A 15 -23.38 0.28 4.32
C ASN A 15 -24.68 0.88 4.88
N SER A 16 -25.56 1.36 3.99
CA SER A 16 -26.83 1.97 4.36
C SER A 16 -27.71 1.11 5.27
N LYS A 17 -27.56 -0.22 5.22
CA LYS A 17 -28.30 -1.14 6.09
C LYS A 17 -27.81 -1.12 7.54
N ASN A 18 -26.56 -0.75 7.78
CA ASN A 18 -25.91 -0.84 9.08
C ASN A 18 -26.05 0.43 9.93
N ASN A 19 -26.76 1.47 9.45
CA ASN A 19 -27.06 2.69 10.22
C ASN A 19 -25.82 3.38 10.84
N GLY A 20 -24.64 3.28 10.23
CA GLY A 20 -23.42 3.90 10.74
C GLY A 20 -22.68 3.09 11.81
N GLU A 21 -23.10 1.85 12.08
CA GLU A 21 -22.46 0.92 13.03
C GLU A 21 -21.68 -0.19 12.31
N GLN A 22 -20.61 -0.69 12.93
CA GLN A 22 -19.89 -1.87 12.45
C GLN A 22 -20.62 -3.15 12.87
N GLY A 23 -20.54 -4.20 12.04
CA GLY A 23 -21.07 -5.53 12.34
C GLY A 23 -22.35 -5.84 11.58
N TYR A 24 -23.09 -6.87 12.02
CA TYR A 24 -24.22 -7.44 11.28
C TYR A 24 -25.56 -6.71 11.50
N GLN A 25 -25.54 -5.47 12.00
CA GLN A 25 -26.73 -4.75 12.47
C GLN A 25 -27.85 -4.61 11.41
N GLY A 26 -27.48 -4.63 10.13
CA GLY A 26 -28.40 -4.49 9.00
C GLY A 26 -28.57 -5.73 8.14
N SER A 27 -27.97 -6.87 8.48
CA SER A 27 -27.83 -8.01 7.55
C SER A 27 -29.16 -8.63 7.13
N GLU A 28 -30.16 -8.56 8.00
CA GLU A 28 -31.50 -9.13 7.76
C GLU A 28 -32.48 -8.13 7.14
N LYS A 29 -32.09 -6.84 7.01
CA LYS A 29 -32.98 -5.82 6.45
C LYS A 29 -33.20 -6.05 4.95
N GLU A 30 -34.46 -6.03 4.53
CA GLU A 30 -34.84 -6.07 3.12
C GLU A 30 -34.35 -4.83 2.35
N GLY A 31 -34.28 -4.94 1.02
CA GLY A 31 -33.86 -3.86 0.12
C GLY A 31 -32.40 -3.94 -0.33
N VAL A 32 -31.95 -2.94 -1.09
CA VAL A 32 -30.59 -2.86 -1.66
C VAL A 32 -29.64 -2.25 -0.63
N ALA A 33 -28.45 -2.84 -0.48
CA ALA A 33 -27.38 -2.24 0.31
C ALA A 33 -26.67 -1.16 -0.52
N ILE A 34 -26.44 0.02 0.03
CA ILE A 34 -25.78 1.13 -0.66
C ILE A 34 -24.57 1.59 0.16
N CYS A 35 -23.42 1.73 -0.47
CA CYS A 35 -22.26 2.39 0.10
C CYS A 35 -22.50 3.90 0.12
N THR A 36 -22.68 4.46 1.31
CA THR A 36 -23.03 5.87 1.52
C THR A 36 -21.95 6.86 1.06
N ILE A 37 -20.67 6.49 1.15
CA ILE A 37 -19.54 7.34 0.73
C ILE A 37 -19.20 7.23 -0.77
N ARG A 38 -19.73 6.21 -1.46
CA ARG A 38 -19.52 6.00 -2.90
C ARG A 38 -20.79 6.17 -3.72
N ASN A 39 -21.95 6.30 -3.05
CA ASN A 39 -23.27 6.22 -3.67
C ASN A 39 -23.38 5.02 -4.62
N LEU A 40 -22.97 3.84 -4.13
CA LEU A 40 -22.83 2.62 -4.92
C LEU A 40 -23.72 1.52 -4.34
N GLU A 41 -24.65 0.98 -5.13
CA GLU A 41 -25.37 -0.25 -4.75
C GLU A 41 -24.39 -1.41 -4.62
N ILE A 42 -24.54 -2.25 -3.59
CA ILE A 42 -23.61 -3.35 -3.27
C ILE A 42 -24.36 -4.68 -3.47
N PRO A 43 -24.15 -5.40 -4.60
CA PRO A 43 -24.90 -6.61 -4.93
C PRO A 43 -24.71 -7.73 -3.90
N ASP A 44 -23.48 -7.93 -3.44
CA ASP A 44 -23.15 -8.94 -2.43
C ASP A 44 -22.26 -8.35 -1.32
N PRO A 45 -22.85 -7.72 -0.29
CA PRO A 45 -22.10 -7.05 0.75
C PRO A 45 -21.12 -7.96 1.50
N PHE A 46 -21.42 -9.26 1.65
CA PHE A 46 -20.57 -10.19 2.38
C PHE A 46 -19.37 -10.71 1.57
N TRP A 47 -19.29 -10.31 0.30
CA TRP A 47 -18.25 -10.68 -0.65
C TRP A 47 -17.70 -9.48 -1.44
N THR A 48 -17.91 -8.28 -0.89
CA THR A 48 -17.40 -7.00 -1.41
C THR A 48 -16.49 -6.36 -0.38
N TYR A 49 -15.36 -5.76 -0.80
CA TYR A 49 -14.31 -5.25 0.09
C TYR A 49 -13.72 -3.93 -0.42
N CYS A 50 -13.24 -3.09 0.50
CA CYS A 50 -12.45 -1.90 0.17
C CYS A 50 -11.68 -1.41 1.41
N ALA A 51 -10.76 -0.47 1.22
CA ALA A 51 -9.97 0.14 2.29
C ALA A 51 -10.81 0.95 3.30
N ASN A 52 -12.05 1.30 2.97
CA ASN A 52 -12.92 2.07 3.88
C ASN A 52 -13.56 1.24 5.00
N HIS A 53 -13.38 -0.09 5.02
CA HIS A 53 -13.92 -0.94 6.09
C HIS A 53 -13.34 -0.52 7.47
N PRO A 54 -14.14 -0.55 8.56
CA PRO A 54 -13.70 -0.25 9.93
C PRO A 54 -12.41 -0.91 10.41
N HIS A 55 -12.12 -2.11 9.92
CA HIS A 55 -10.87 -2.83 10.23
C HIS A 55 -9.61 -2.08 9.77
N HIS A 56 -9.72 -1.31 8.69
CA HIS A 56 -8.62 -0.57 8.07
C HIS A 56 -8.74 0.94 8.33
N ASN A 57 -9.97 1.43 8.51
CA ASN A 57 -10.33 2.83 8.64
C ASN A 57 -10.90 3.14 10.04
N GLN A 58 -10.12 2.95 11.10
CA GLN A 58 -10.62 3.12 12.48
C GLN A 58 -11.13 4.54 12.77
N ASN A 59 -10.60 5.55 12.07
CA ASN A 59 -10.98 6.95 12.22
C ASN A 59 -12.23 7.35 11.41
N LYS A 60 -12.89 6.39 10.75
CA LYS A 60 -14.12 6.61 9.97
C LYS A 60 -13.97 7.75 8.93
N ILE A 61 -12.84 7.76 8.24
CA ILE A 61 -12.59 8.64 7.09
C ILE A 61 -13.67 8.35 6.04
N ASP A 62 -14.47 9.36 5.70
CA ASP A 62 -15.62 9.30 4.80
C ASP A 62 -15.25 9.55 3.32
N LEU A 63 -13.96 9.51 3.03
CA LEU A 63 -13.39 9.59 1.67
C LEU A 63 -13.41 8.22 1.00
N PRO A 64 -13.95 8.04 -0.22
CA PRO A 64 -13.85 6.77 -0.94
C PRO A 64 -12.41 6.46 -1.38
N LEU A 65 -11.72 5.64 -0.59
CA LEU A 65 -10.31 5.27 -0.75
C LEU A 65 -10.15 3.98 -1.55
N GLY A 66 -9.30 4.04 -2.58
CA GLY A 66 -8.95 2.88 -3.38
C GLY A 66 -10.10 2.31 -4.22
N PRO A 67 -9.87 1.14 -4.84
CA PRO A 67 -10.91 0.42 -5.58
C PRO A 67 -11.87 -0.31 -4.64
N VAL A 68 -12.99 -0.77 -5.22
CA VAL A 68 -13.87 -1.75 -4.59
C VAL A 68 -13.61 -3.10 -5.23
N TYR A 69 -13.43 -4.12 -4.40
CA TYR A 69 -13.17 -5.48 -4.82
C TYR A 69 -14.39 -6.36 -4.62
N ILE A 70 -14.56 -7.35 -5.50
CA ILE A 70 -15.52 -8.45 -5.33
C ILE A 70 -14.78 -9.78 -5.40
N ASN A 71 -15.39 -10.82 -4.83
CA ASN A 71 -14.88 -12.19 -4.96
C ASN A 71 -14.80 -12.63 -6.43
N ASP A 72 -13.69 -13.25 -6.81
CA ASP A 72 -13.39 -13.73 -8.17
C ASP A 72 -13.12 -15.24 -8.23
N GLY A 73 -13.61 -15.99 -7.23
CA GLY A 73 -13.64 -17.45 -7.25
C GLY A 73 -12.66 -18.12 -6.29
N TYR A 74 -12.50 -19.43 -6.46
CA TYR A 74 -11.71 -20.30 -5.58
C TYR A 74 -10.22 -20.28 -5.97
N PRO A 75 -9.26 -20.28 -5.02
CA PRO A 75 -9.40 -20.44 -3.57
C PRO A 75 -9.45 -19.12 -2.78
N TYR A 76 -10.33 -18.18 -3.16
CA TYR A 76 -10.42 -16.78 -2.70
C TYR A 76 -9.44 -15.86 -3.43
N SER A 77 -9.86 -15.40 -4.62
CA SER A 77 -9.26 -14.25 -5.29
C SER A 77 -10.20 -13.05 -5.22
N ARG A 78 -9.64 -11.85 -5.22
CA ARG A 78 -10.38 -10.59 -5.29
C ARG A 78 -10.07 -9.92 -6.62
N LYS A 79 -11.08 -9.47 -7.35
CA LYS A 79 -10.89 -8.62 -8.53
C LYS A 79 -11.44 -7.23 -8.30
N VAL A 80 -10.85 -6.24 -8.97
CA VAL A 80 -11.38 -4.87 -8.99
C VAL A 80 -12.73 -4.88 -9.70
N TRP A 81 -13.74 -4.39 -9.00
CA TRP A 81 -15.07 -4.15 -9.54
C TRP A 81 -15.30 -2.68 -9.87
N VAL A 82 -14.88 -1.80 -8.97
CA VAL A 82 -14.94 -0.34 -9.18
C VAL A 82 -13.54 0.22 -8.98
N ASN A 83 -13.08 1.02 -9.94
CA ASN A 83 -11.79 1.70 -9.86
C ASN A 83 -11.78 2.77 -8.74
N PRO A 84 -10.59 3.18 -8.27
CA PRO A 84 -10.49 4.32 -7.37
C PRO A 84 -11.08 5.57 -8.02
N PRO A 85 -11.80 6.42 -7.26
CA PRO A 85 -12.34 7.65 -7.80
C PRO A 85 -11.22 8.64 -8.13
N ASP A 86 -11.37 9.34 -9.26
CA ASP A 86 -10.51 10.44 -9.68
C ASP A 86 -11.35 11.71 -9.84
N ASN A 87 -11.28 12.58 -8.85
CA ASN A 87 -11.74 13.96 -8.96
C ASN A 87 -10.95 14.85 -7.99
N GLU A 88 -11.09 16.16 -8.17
CA GLU A 88 -10.27 17.14 -7.43
C GLU A 88 -10.54 17.13 -5.92
N GLU A 89 -11.79 16.91 -5.49
CA GLU A 89 -12.10 16.80 -4.06
C GLU A 89 -11.37 15.61 -3.43
N ILE A 90 -11.34 14.46 -4.13
CA ILE A 90 -10.61 13.27 -3.69
C ILE A 90 -9.12 13.55 -3.65
N ARG A 91 -8.55 14.18 -4.68
CA ARG A 91 -7.12 14.52 -4.72
C ARG A 91 -6.70 15.40 -3.54
N ILE A 92 -7.46 16.46 -3.25
CA ILE A 92 -7.19 17.34 -2.10
C ILE A 92 -7.21 16.57 -0.78
N LYS A 93 -8.26 15.77 -0.54
CA LYS A 93 -8.37 14.98 0.70
C LYS A 93 -7.29 13.90 0.81
N LEU A 94 -6.86 13.29 -0.29
CA LEU A 94 -5.72 12.36 -0.30
C LEU A 94 -4.41 13.05 0.11
N LEU A 95 -4.17 14.28 -0.37
CA LEU A 95 -3.00 15.06 0.03
C LEU A 95 -3.04 15.41 1.53
N GLU A 96 -4.21 15.82 2.04
CA GLU A 96 -4.40 16.07 3.48
C GLU A 96 -4.16 14.81 4.34
N LEU A 97 -4.52 13.63 3.83
CA LEU A 97 -4.27 12.36 4.51
C LEU A 97 -2.81 11.95 4.44
N LEU A 98 -2.15 12.14 3.29
CA LEU A 98 -0.70 11.95 3.12
C LEU A 98 0.07 12.80 4.15
N ASP A 99 -0.39 14.02 4.41
CA ASP A 99 0.15 14.95 5.41
C ASP A 99 0.02 14.52 6.86
N LYS A 100 -0.90 13.58 7.14
CA LYS A 100 -1.11 13.02 8.47
C LYS A 100 -0.36 11.71 8.69
N ILE A 101 0.21 11.11 7.64
CA ILE A 101 1.03 9.90 7.79
C ILE A 101 2.21 10.23 8.69
N SER A 102 2.28 9.52 9.82
CA SER A 102 3.28 9.72 10.85
C SER A 102 4.04 8.42 11.14
N ASN A 103 5.14 8.57 11.86
CA ASN A 103 5.97 7.46 12.31
C ASN A 103 5.53 6.91 13.68
N GLN A 104 4.36 7.31 14.18
CA GLN A 104 3.85 6.76 15.43
C GLN A 104 3.44 5.29 15.22
N PRO A 105 3.84 4.38 16.12
CA PRO A 105 3.34 3.01 16.12
C PRO A 105 1.81 3.00 16.26
N GLU A 106 1.15 2.22 15.40
CA GLU A 106 -0.30 2.06 15.43
C GLU A 106 -0.67 0.58 15.48
N PHE A 107 -1.66 0.27 16.31
CA PHE A 107 -2.28 -1.06 16.35
C PHE A 107 -3.21 -1.21 15.15
N LYS A 108 -2.87 -2.08 14.22
CA LYS A 108 -3.67 -2.33 13.01
C LYS A 108 -4.26 -3.74 13.01
N TYR A 109 -5.43 -3.87 12.41
CA TYR A 109 -6.04 -5.18 12.18
C TYR A 109 -5.16 -5.99 11.20
N PRO A 110 -4.97 -7.30 11.39
CA PRO A 110 -4.16 -8.12 10.49
C PRO A 110 -4.89 -8.34 9.16
N SER A 111 -4.77 -7.37 8.26
CA SER A 111 -5.26 -7.42 6.89
C SER A 111 -4.16 -7.04 5.91
N GLU A 112 -4.28 -7.55 4.69
CA GLU A 112 -3.46 -7.16 3.55
C GLU A 112 -3.73 -5.70 3.14
N THR A 113 -4.93 -5.17 3.42
CA THR A 113 -5.29 -3.79 3.09
C THR A 113 -4.88 -2.85 4.21
N ASP A 114 -4.05 -1.86 3.89
CA ASP A 114 -3.67 -0.78 4.78
C ASP A 114 -4.07 0.57 4.19
N LEU A 115 -4.64 1.43 5.04
CA LEU A 115 -5.19 2.71 4.61
C LEU A 115 -4.12 3.70 4.15
N GLU A 116 -2.96 3.73 4.82
CA GLU A 116 -1.86 4.61 4.44
C GLU A 116 -1.23 4.16 3.14
N GLU A 117 -1.09 2.85 2.94
CA GLU A 117 -0.69 2.29 1.65
C GLU A 117 -1.68 2.66 0.54
N GLU A 118 -2.98 2.58 0.80
CA GLU A 118 -4.00 2.87 -0.22
C GLU A 118 -3.98 4.36 -0.62
N ILE A 119 -3.72 5.26 0.33
CA ILE A 119 -3.53 6.70 0.05
C ILE A 119 -2.38 6.90 -0.94
N ILE A 120 -1.22 6.28 -0.67
CA ILE A 120 -0.03 6.40 -1.53
C ILE A 120 -0.31 5.78 -2.90
N LYS A 121 -0.84 4.54 -2.94
CA LYS A 121 -1.18 3.84 -4.20
C LYS A 121 -2.15 4.65 -5.07
N GLN A 122 -3.17 5.25 -4.47
CA GLN A 122 -4.14 6.06 -5.21
C GLN A 122 -3.50 7.33 -5.75
N LEU A 123 -2.72 8.08 -4.95
CA LEU A 123 -2.00 9.27 -5.42
C LEU A 123 -1.04 8.96 -6.59
N THR A 124 -0.37 7.81 -6.52
CA THR A 124 0.55 7.33 -7.58
C THR A 124 -0.19 6.97 -8.85
N ALA A 125 -1.28 6.21 -8.76
CA ALA A 125 -2.12 5.89 -9.91
C ALA A 125 -2.69 7.16 -10.59
N LEU A 126 -2.98 8.18 -9.79
CA LEU A 126 -3.45 9.49 -10.24
C LEU A 126 -2.35 10.43 -10.78
N LYS A 127 -1.07 10.00 -10.72
CA LYS A 127 0.12 10.78 -11.07
C LYS A 127 0.14 12.17 -10.41
N GLU A 128 -0.30 12.24 -9.15
CA GLU A 128 -0.53 13.51 -8.45
C GLU A 128 0.79 14.16 -8.01
N LYS A 129 1.29 15.11 -8.80
CA LYS A 129 2.56 15.81 -8.53
C LYS A 129 2.56 16.62 -7.23
N ARG A 130 1.40 17.08 -6.75
CA ARG A 130 1.32 17.79 -5.45
C ARG A 130 1.70 16.90 -4.26
N ALA A 131 1.72 15.57 -4.44
CA ALA A 131 2.11 14.63 -3.39
C ALA A 131 3.62 14.60 -3.13
N ILE A 132 4.46 15.17 -4.01
CA ILE A 132 5.92 15.05 -3.94
C ILE A 132 6.48 15.46 -2.57
N ASP A 133 6.09 16.61 -2.04
CA ASP A 133 6.62 17.08 -0.74
C ASP A 133 6.19 16.17 0.41
N GLY A 134 4.96 15.66 0.38
CA GLY A 134 4.46 14.71 1.37
C GLY A 134 5.18 13.36 1.29
N LEU A 135 5.46 12.86 0.08
CA LEU A 135 6.25 11.65 -0.14
C LEU A 135 7.70 11.85 0.35
N LYS A 136 8.31 13.01 0.09
CA LYS A 136 9.65 13.37 0.58
C LYS A 136 9.72 13.42 2.11
N ARG A 137 8.66 13.88 2.78
CA ARG A 137 8.57 13.79 4.24
C ARG A 137 8.53 12.32 4.69
N ILE A 138 7.71 11.49 4.04
CA ILE A 138 7.55 10.08 4.42
C ILE A 138 8.85 9.28 4.27
N ILE A 139 9.63 9.48 3.19
CA ILE A 139 10.91 8.77 3.03
C ILE A 139 11.96 9.14 4.10
N ASN A 140 11.73 10.20 4.87
CA ASN A 140 12.61 10.65 5.95
C ASN A 140 12.06 10.32 7.35
N LEU A 141 11.02 9.49 7.47
CA LEU A 141 10.55 9.00 8.76
C LEU A 141 11.62 8.10 9.42
N ASP A 142 11.78 8.24 10.73
CA ASP A 142 12.78 7.50 11.52
C ASP A 142 12.31 6.07 11.84
N ILE A 143 12.52 5.17 10.90
CA ILE A 143 12.05 3.78 11.02
C ILE A 143 13.03 2.85 11.76
N GLU A 144 14.07 3.38 12.40
CA GLU A 144 15.10 2.57 13.05
C GLU A 144 14.56 1.77 14.23
N ASP A 145 13.57 2.31 14.93
CA ASP A 145 12.88 1.64 16.05
C ASP A 145 12.21 0.31 15.62
N TYR A 146 11.98 0.10 14.32
CA TYR A 146 11.41 -1.14 13.79
C TYR A 146 12.43 -2.26 13.60
N ARG A 147 13.75 -2.03 13.72
CA ARG A 147 14.77 -3.09 13.60
C ARG A 147 14.52 -4.27 14.52
N ASN A 148 14.08 -3.98 15.74
CA ASN A 148 14.02 -4.95 16.84
C ASN A 148 12.58 -5.38 17.21
N GLN A 149 11.56 -4.87 16.53
CA GLN A 149 10.16 -5.17 16.87
C GLN A 149 9.72 -6.48 16.22
N LYS A 150 9.41 -7.48 17.06
CA LYS A 150 8.96 -8.82 16.64
C LYS A 150 7.44 -9.01 16.62
N ASN A 151 6.67 -7.95 16.93
CA ASN A 151 5.23 -8.09 17.16
C ASN A 151 4.41 -7.68 15.93
N PHE A 152 3.68 -8.65 15.37
CA PHE A 152 2.76 -8.54 14.22
C PHE A 152 1.70 -7.42 14.32
N ILE A 153 1.46 -6.85 15.50
CA ILE A 153 0.36 -5.92 15.73
C ILE A 153 0.77 -4.45 15.51
N ILE A 154 2.07 -4.16 15.48
CA ILE A 154 2.60 -2.85 15.08
C ILE A 154 3.11 -3.01 13.64
N ARG A 155 2.38 -2.46 12.67
CA ARG A 155 2.85 -2.53 11.28
C ARG A 155 4.15 -1.75 11.14
N ASN A 156 5.15 -2.43 10.58
CA ASN A 156 6.42 -1.83 10.23
C ASN A 156 6.20 -0.75 9.15
N LYS A 157 6.60 0.49 9.46
CA LYS A 157 6.48 1.63 8.53
C LYS A 157 7.46 1.54 7.35
N SER A 158 8.34 0.53 7.31
CA SER A 158 9.24 0.26 6.19
C SER A 158 8.48 0.08 4.86
N ILE A 159 7.30 -0.53 4.87
CA ILE A 159 6.46 -0.67 3.66
C ILE A 159 5.96 0.70 3.20
N ILE A 160 5.51 1.56 4.12
CA ILE A 160 5.05 2.93 3.82
C ILE A 160 6.18 3.77 3.24
N VAL A 161 7.38 3.70 3.84
CA VAL A 161 8.59 4.36 3.33
C VAL A 161 8.96 3.82 1.94
N GLY A 162 8.95 2.50 1.76
CA GLY A 162 9.19 1.86 0.47
C GLY A 162 8.22 2.33 -0.60
N GLN A 163 6.92 2.28 -0.33
CA GLN A 163 5.89 2.73 -1.28
C GLN A 163 6.03 4.22 -1.60
N ALA A 164 6.44 5.06 -0.65
CA ALA A 164 6.70 6.46 -0.92
C ALA A 164 7.90 6.66 -1.88
N ILE A 165 8.96 5.85 -1.75
CA ILE A 165 10.10 5.83 -2.69
C ILE A 165 9.64 5.41 -4.10
N GLU A 166 8.92 4.29 -4.22
CA GLU A 166 8.40 3.81 -5.51
C GLU A 166 7.54 4.88 -6.19
N SER A 167 6.62 5.45 -5.42
CA SER A 167 5.69 6.48 -5.86
C SER A 167 6.41 7.75 -6.30
N LEU A 168 7.42 8.18 -5.56
CA LEU A 168 8.22 9.36 -5.93
C LEU A 168 8.92 9.14 -7.27
N LEU A 169 9.55 7.98 -7.47
CA LEU A 169 10.19 7.65 -8.75
C LEU A 169 9.18 7.50 -9.90
N GLU A 170 8.01 6.91 -9.63
CA GLU A 170 6.98 6.71 -10.64
C GLU A 170 6.27 8.02 -11.07
N ILE A 171 5.97 8.92 -10.14
CA ILE A 171 5.30 10.21 -10.42
C ILE A 171 6.24 11.16 -11.17
N THR A 172 7.54 11.06 -10.89
CA THR A 172 8.56 12.00 -11.39
C THR A 172 9.41 11.42 -12.52
N ASN A 173 9.13 10.18 -12.95
CA ASN A 173 9.90 9.44 -13.94
C ASN A 173 11.40 9.38 -13.58
N GLY A 174 11.69 9.17 -12.29
CA GLY A 174 13.05 9.00 -11.77
C GLY A 174 13.84 10.27 -11.49
N GLU A 175 13.22 11.46 -11.53
CA GLU A 175 13.90 12.74 -11.23
C GLU A 175 14.59 12.73 -9.86
N PHE A 176 14.01 12.03 -8.87
CA PHE A 176 14.51 11.97 -7.49
C PHE A 176 15.37 10.73 -7.18
N ILE A 177 15.93 10.06 -8.20
CA ILE A 177 16.76 8.86 -8.00
C ILE A 177 17.94 9.09 -7.06
N ASP A 178 18.56 10.27 -7.11
CA ASP A 178 19.69 10.64 -6.26
C ASP A 178 19.30 10.76 -4.78
N GLU A 179 18.07 11.18 -4.47
CA GLU A 179 17.61 11.31 -3.08
C GLU A 179 17.32 9.96 -2.43
N VAL A 180 16.98 8.95 -3.24
CA VAL A 180 16.53 7.63 -2.77
C VAL A 180 17.58 6.52 -2.94
N GLU A 181 18.68 6.77 -3.65
CA GLU A 181 19.71 5.75 -3.90
C GLU A 181 20.30 5.14 -2.62
N LYS A 182 20.37 5.96 -1.56
CA LYS A 182 20.85 5.55 -0.22
C LYS A 182 20.11 4.33 0.32
N PHE A 183 18.90 4.07 -0.17
CA PHE A 183 18.07 2.97 0.27
C PHE A 183 18.39 1.62 -0.39
N ILE A 184 19.23 1.57 -1.43
CA ILE A 184 19.49 0.33 -2.19
C ILE A 184 20.12 -0.80 -1.36
N ASN A 185 20.84 -0.46 -0.28
CA ASN A 185 21.42 -1.41 0.66
C ASN A 185 20.89 -1.18 2.09
N TYR A 186 19.73 -0.51 2.25
CA TYR A 186 19.22 -0.17 3.58
C TYR A 186 18.94 -1.42 4.41
N GLY A 187 19.44 -1.42 5.65
CA GLY A 187 19.29 -2.55 6.57
C GLY A 187 20.28 -3.70 6.36
N ILE A 188 21.12 -3.66 5.31
CA ILE A 188 22.16 -4.68 5.10
C ILE A 188 23.40 -4.25 5.90
N GLU A 189 23.76 -5.03 6.92
CA GLU A 189 24.99 -4.81 7.71
C GLU A 189 26.10 -5.76 7.22
N ASP A 190 27.37 -5.31 7.20
CA ASP A 190 28.49 -6.06 6.58
C ASP A 190 28.63 -7.52 7.06
N ASN A 191 28.25 -7.83 8.31
CA ASN A 191 28.35 -9.17 8.89
C ASN A 191 27.10 -10.04 8.73
N THR A 192 25.99 -9.51 8.19
CA THR A 192 24.71 -10.22 8.09
C THR A 192 24.60 -11.15 6.88
N THR A 193 25.48 -11.00 5.87
CA THR A 193 25.42 -11.79 4.63
C THR A 193 25.76 -13.27 4.80
N VAL A 194 26.52 -13.64 5.84
CA VAL A 194 26.93 -15.04 6.10
C VAL A 194 25.82 -15.88 6.74
N ASN A 195 24.92 -15.24 7.50
CA ASN A 195 23.78 -15.87 8.19
C ASN A 195 22.49 -15.05 7.97
N TYR A 196 22.26 -14.62 6.73
CA TYR A 196 21.12 -13.78 6.40
C TYR A 196 19.80 -14.55 6.57
N ASP A 197 18.89 -13.99 7.35
CA ASP A 197 17.55 -14.51 7.57
C ASP A 197 16.52 -13.60 6.88
N GLN A 198 16.01 -14.07 5.74
CA GLN A 198 15.08 -13.31 4.92
C GLN A 198 13.78 -12.98 5.66
N GLU A 199 13.31 -13.89 6.52
CA GLU A 199 12.03 -13.74 7.24
C GLU A 199 12.11 -12.67 8.33
N ASN A 200 13.32 -12.27 8.73
CA ASN A 200 13.57 -11.26 9.74
C ASN A 200 14.16 -9.95 9.17
N ASP A 201 14.26 -9.80 7.85
CA ASP A 201 14.67 -8.55 7.22
C ASP A 201 13.50 -7.55 7.13
N ASN A 202 13.33 -6.80 8.22
CA ASN A 202 12.33 -5.75 8.37
C ASN A 202 12.44 -4.60 7.34
N PHE A 203 13.56 -4.48 6.63
CA PHE A 203 13.81 -3.40 5.66
C PHE A 203 13.88 -3.86 4.21
N ALA A 204 13.77 -5.15 3.96
CA ALA A 204 13.68 -5.67 2.60
C ALA A 204 12.57 -5.00 1.78
N ALA A 205 11.44 -4.65 2.43
CA ALA A 205 10.35 -3.91 1.79
C ALA A 205 10.77 -2.57 1.17
N ILE A 206 11.69 -1.84 1.82
CA ILE A 206 12.21 -0.56 1.29
C ILE A 206 13.01 -0.81 0.02
N ARG A 207 13.92 -1.79 0.07
CA ARG A 207 14.77 -2.15 -1.07
C ARG A 207 13.93 -2.69 -2.22
N TYR A 208 12.95 -3.53 -1.91
CA TYR A 208 11.97 -4.06 -2.84
C TYR A 208 11.22 -2.96 -3.60
N HIS A 209 10.65 -1.99 -2.89
CA HIS A 209 9.90 -0.90 -3.51
C HIS A 209 10.81 0.09 -4.25
N LEU A 210 12.04 0.34 -3.77
CA LEU A 210 13.03 1.09 -4.54
C LEU A 210 13.29 0.41 -5.89
N VAL A 211 13.57 -0.90 -5.89
CA VAL A 211 13.80 -1.68 -7.12
C VAL A 211 12.62 -1.57 -8.08
N ARG A 212 11.38 -1.68 -7.58
CA ARG A 212 10.18 -1.47 -8.40
C ARG A 212 10.12 -0.07 -9.01
N GLY A 213 10.40 0.96 -8.22
CA GLY A 213 10.44 2.35 -8.69
C GLY A 213 11.46 2.59 -9.80
N LEU A 214 12.60 1.88 -9.77
CA LEU A 214 13.63 1.97 -10.82
C LEU A 214 13.12 1.52 -12.21
N LYS A 215 12.04 0.75 -12.29
CA LYS A 215 11.36 0.44 -13.55
C LYS A 215 11.00 1.70 -14.32
N HIS A 216 10.54 2.73 -13.62
CA HIS A 216 10.07 4.00 -14.18
C HIS A 216 11.18 5.01 -14.49
N CYS A 217 12.44 4.64 -14.23
CA CYS A 217 13.60 5.50 -14.43
C CYS A 217 14.32 5.13 -15.74
N GLU A 218 14.60 6.12 -16.59
CA GLU A 218 15.37 5.93 -17.84
C GLU A 218 16.85 6.27 -17.70
N ASN A 219 17.25 6.88 -16.58
CA ASN A 219 18.62 7.29 -16.29
C ASN A 219 19.56 6.05 -16.17
N PRO A 220 20.79 6.07 -16.73
CA PRO A 220 21.84 5.06 -16.51
C PRO A 220 22.02 4.63 -15.05
N LYS A 221 21.87 5.56 -14.11
CA LYS A 221 21.95 5.29 -12.66
C LYS A 221 20.94 4.23 -12.19
N ALA A 222 19.76 4.16 -12.82
CA ALA A 222 18.79 3.12 -12.51
C ALA A 222 19.33 1.72 -12.84
N LYS A 223 20.07 1.58 -13.95
CA LYS A 223 20.72 0.32 -14.32
C LYS A 223 21.81 -0.06 -13.31
N GLU A 224 22.60 0.91 -12.85
CA GLU A 224 23.63 0.70 -11.82
C GLU A 224 23.03 0.23 -10.48
N LEU A 225 21.94 0.85 -10.04
CA LEU A 225 21.23 0.45 -8.83
C LEU A 225 20.58 -0.93 -8.97
N LEU A 226 20.00 -1.26 -10.12
CA LEU A 226 19.47 -2.60 -10.38
C LEU A 226 20.58 -3.67 -10.35
N MET A 227 21.76 -3.38 -10.92
CA MET A 227 22.93 -4.26 -10.84
C MET A 227 23.44 -4.44 -9.40
N THR A 228 23.27 -3.42 -8.55
CA THR A 228 23.52 -3.54 -7.10
C THR A 228 22.50 -4.47 -6.46
N ALA A 229 21.20 -4.29 -6.74
CA ALA A 229 20.13 -5.12 -6.21
C ALA A 229 20.19 -6.61 -6.64
N LEU A 230 20.85 -6.94 -7.76
CA LEU A 230 21.13 -8.34 -8.11
C LEU A 230 21.97 -9.08 -7.06
N LYS A 231 22.70 -8.34 -6.22
CA LYS A 231 23.51 -8.89 -5.12
C LYS A 231 22.79 -8.87 -3.79
N ASP A 232 21.54 -8.41 -3.76
CA ASP A 232 20.75 -8.35 -2.52
C ASP A 232 20.64 -9.77 -1.91
N PRO A 233 20.81 -9.89 -0.59
CA PRO A 233 20.63 -11.18 0.09
C PRO A 233 19.16 -11.64 0.09
N HIS A 234 18.19 -10.72 -0.01
CA HIS A 234 16.77 -11.04 -0.13
C HIS A 234 16.42 -11.54 -1.53
N ASN A 235 15.83 -12.73 -1.63
CA ASN A 235 15.55 -13.39 -2.89
C ASN A 235 14.55 -12.62 -3.76
N GLU A 236 13.50 -12.05 -3.18
CA GLU A 236 12.51 -11.28 -3.94
C GLU A 236 13.09 -9.99 -4.53
N VAL A 237 13.91 -9.25 -3.77
CA VAL A 237 14.56 -8.03 -4.25
C VAL A 237 15.46 -8.35 -5.45
N LYS A 238 16.25 -9.43 -5.35
CA LYS A 238 17.09 -9.94 -6.44
C LYS A 238 16.27 -10.35 -7.66
N ALA A 239 15.18 -11.11 -7.46
CA ALA A 239 14.34 -11.60 -8.54
C ALA A 239 13.69 -10.45 -9.34
N PHE A 240 13.14 -9.45 -8.64
CA PHE A 240 12.55 -8.28 -9.28
C PHE A 240 13.59 -7.42 -10.00
N ALA A 241 14.78 -7.24 -9.42
CA ALA A 241 15.86 -6.51 -10.08
C ALA A 241 16.27 -7.17 -11.41
N ASN A 242 16.36 -8.51 -11.42
CA ASN A 242 16.64 -9.29 -12.61
C ASN A 242 15.53 -9.17 -13.67
N GLU A 243 14.27 -9.27 -13.27
CA GLU A 243 13.12 -9.09 -14.17
C GLU A 243 13.15 -7.71 -14.86
N ILE A 244 13.33 -6.64 -14.07
CA ILE A 244 13.35 -5.27 -14.60
C ILE A 244 14.54 -5.06 -15.55
N LEU A 245 15.72 -5.60 -15.22
CA LEU A 245 16.89 -5.51 -16.09
C LEU A 245 16.69 -6.22 -17.42
N ASN A 246 16.10 -7.42 -17.42
CA ASN A 246 15.81 -8.15 -18.64
C ASN A 246 14.83 -7.37 -19.54
N ASN A 247 13.74 -6.87 -18.95
CA ASN A 247 12.76 -6.04 -19.67
C ASN A 247 13.39 -4.76 -20.25
N LYS A 248 14.36 -4.15 -19.55
CA LYS A 248 15.08 -2.96 -20.04
C LYS A 248 16.15 -3.24 -21.10
N ASN A 249 16.61 -4.49 -21.23
CA ASN A 249 17.57 -4.89 -22.28
C ASN A 249 16.89 -5.42 -23.56
N GLU A 250 15.58 -5.72 -23.50
CA GLU A 250 14.77 -6.20 -24.63
C GLU A 250 14.10 -5.07 -25.45
N CYS A 251 14.25 -3.81 -25.04
CA CYS A 251 13.81 -2.60 -25.76
C CYS A 251 15.00 -1.85 -26.37
#